data_AF-A0A2W4LG63-F1
#
_entry.id   AF-A0A2W4LG63-F1
#
_cell.length_a   1.000
_cell.length_b   1.000
_cell.length_c   1.000
_cell.angle_alpha   90.00
_cell.angle_beta   90.00
_cell.angle_gamma   90.00
#
_symmetry.space_group_name_H-M   'P 1'
#
loop_
_entity.id
_entity.type
_entity.pdbx_description
1 polymer ?
#
loop_
_entity_poly.entity_id
_entity_poly.type
_entity_poly.pdbx_seq_one_letter_code
_entity_poly.pdbx_strand_id
1 'polypeptide(L)'
;MAFTLSRTRADDLARAQDPDTPATELMSLSLHRDPAVRAAVGSRHDCPLATLLNLALEDDHRVVEAVAANPMLPERILDMLAEHKRASVRAIARRRLGYPVG
;
A
#
# COMPACT_ATOMS: atom_id res chain seq x y z
N MET A 1 22.58 -29.01 -11.72
CA MET A 1 22.03 -28.67 -10.39
C MET A 1 21.75 -27.17 -10.38
N ALA A 2 20.50 -26.76 -10.57
CA ALA A 2 20.13 -25.36 -10.46
C ALA A 2 19.91 -25.04 -8.97
N PHE A 3 20.78 -24.22 -8.38
CA PHE A 3 20.46 -23.55 -7.13
C PHE A 3 19.36 -22.55 -7.45
N THR A 4 18.11 -22.93 -7.23
CA THR A 4 17.03 -21.95 -7.16
C THR A 4 17.33 -21.11 -5.93
N LEU A 5 17.94 -19.93 -6.13
CA LEU A 5 18.08 -18.95 -5.05
C LEU A 5 16.66 -18.61 -4.61
N SER A 6 16.23 -19.18 -3.49
CA SER A 6 14.98 -18.78 -2.84
C SER A 6 15.07 -17.29 -2.57
N ARG A 7 14.18 -16.51 -3.19
CA ARG A 7 14.15 -15.05 -3.02
C ARG A 7 14.09 -14.69 -1.55
N THR A 8 14.85 -13.66 -1.18
CA THR A 8 14.82 -13.11 0.18
C THR A 8 13.71 -12.08 0.31
N ARG A 9 13.31 -11.79 1.55
CA ARG A 9 12.42 -10.67 1.86
C ARG A 9 12.96 -9.34 1.28
N ALA A 10 14.27 -9.16 1.28
CA ALA A 10 14.89 -7.93 0.77
C ALA A 10 14.71 -7.81 -0.75
N ASP A 11 14.83 -8.92 -1.48
CA ASP A 11 14.62 -8.94 -2.93
C ASP A 11 13.17 -8.59 -3.28
N ASP A 12 12.20 -9.17 -2.56
CA ASP A 12 10.78 -8.90 -2.80
C ASP A 12 10.40 -7.46 -2.42
N LEU A 13 11.02 -6.88 -1.38
CA LEU A 13 10.84 -5.47 -1.03
C LEU A 13 11.41 -4.53 -2.11
N ALA A 14 12.61 -4.82 -2.61
CA ALA A 14 13.22 -4.02 -3.68
C ALA A 14 12.32 -3.99 -4.92
N ARG A 15 11.73 -5.12 -5.28
CA ARG A 15 10.84 -5.23 -6.44
C ARG A 15 9.50 -4.56 -6.22
N ALA A 16 8.96 -4.62 -4.99
CA ALA A 16 7.77 -3.85 -4.66
C ALA A 16 7.99 -2.32 -4.83
N GLN A 17 9.23 -1.84 -4.73
CA GLN A 17 9.58 -0.43 -4.93
C GLN A 17 9.99 -0.10 -6.36
N ASP A 18 10.34 -1.11 -7.17
CA ASP A 18 10.89 -0.93 -8.51
C ASP A 18 9.79 -0.59 -9.54
N PRO A 19 9.79 0.60 -10.15
CA PRO A 19 8.79 1.00 -11.15
C PRO A 19 8.68 0.04 -12.34
N ASP A 20 9.76 -0.68 -12.67
CA ASP A 20 9.80 -1.61 -13.80
C ASP A 20 9.26 -3.01 -13.46
N THR A 21 8.87 -3.25 -12.20
CA THR A 21 8.26 -4.51 -11.80
C THR A 21 6.90 -4.70 -12.50
N PRO A 22 6.70 -5.81 -13.24
CA PRO A 22 5.46 -6.05 -13.97
C PRO A 22 4.23 -6.06 -13.06
N ALA A 23 3.09 -5.58 -13.57
CA ALA A 23 1.85 -5.49 -12.80
C ALA A 23 1.39 -6.84 -12.20
N THR A 24 1.60 -7.96 -12.90
CA THR A 24 1.27 -9.31 -12.42
C THR A 24 2.08 -9.71 -11.18
N GLU A 25 3.34 -9.29 -11.15
CA GLU A 25 4.22 -9.52 -10.02
C GLU A 25 3.93 -8.56 -8.88
N LEU A 26 3.66 -7.29 -9.19
CA LEU A 26 3.23 -6.32 -8.21
C LEU A 26 1.95 -6.78 -7.48
N MET A 27 1.01 -7.38 -8.22
CA MET A 27 -0.19 -8.00 -7.64
C MET A 27 0.18 -9.17 -6.72
N SER A 28 1.14 -10.01 -7.09
CA SER A 28 1.64 -11.09 -6.22
C SER A 28 2.30 -10.54 -4.94
N LEU A 29 3.08 -9.45 -5.05
CA LEU A 29 3.73 -8.78 -3.93
C LEU A 29 2.73 -8.09 -3.00
N SER A 30 1.56 -7.67 -3.51
CA SER A 30 0.49 -7.14 -2.68
C SER A 30 -0.13 -8.16 -1.73
N LEU A 31 0.08 -9.46 -1.98
CA LEU A 31 -0.36 -10.57 -1.12
C LEU A 31 0.79 -11.15 -0.28
N HIS A 32 1.97 -10.51 -0.32
CA HIS A 32 3.15 -11.01 0.36
C HIS A 32 2.92 -11.06 1.88
N ARG A 33 3.44 -12.08 2.57
CA ARG A 33 3.25 -12.26 4.03
C ARG A 33 3.74 -11.08 4.87
N ASP A 34 4.70 -10.34 4.32
CA ASP A 34 5.37 -9.24 5.00
C ASP A 34 4.66 -7.90 4.75
N PRO A 35 4.16 -7.23 5.81
CA PRO A 35 3.47 -5.95 5.66
C PRO A 35 4.33 -4.86 5.03
N ALA A 36 5.66 -4.90 5.18
CA ALA A 36 6.52 -3.89 4.57
C ALA A 36 6.54 -4.00 3.04
N VAL A 37 6.48 -5.21 2.50
CA VAL A 37 6.39 -5.45 1.05
C VAL A 37 5.03 -4.97 0.54
N ARG A 38 3.93 -5.30 1.25
CA ARG A 38 2.58 -4.84 0.90
C ARG A 38 2.45 -3.31 0.97
N ALA A 39 3.01 -2.68 2.00
CA ALA A 39 3.04 -1.23 2.13
C ALA A 39 3.83 -0.56 0.99
N ALA A 40 4.96 -1.15 0.59
CA ALA A 40 5.70 -0.67 -0.58
C ALA A 40 4.84 -0.68 -1.84
N VAL A 41 4.13 -1.79 -2.11
CA VAL A 41 3.16 -1.85 -3.23
C VAL A 41 2.06 -0.79 -3.10
N GLY A 42 1.47 -0.65 -1.92
CA GLY A 42 0.40 0.33 -1.65
C GLY A 42 0.82 1.79 -1.81
N SER A 43 2.12 2.09 -1.73
CA SER A 43 2.65 3.45 -1.85
C SER A 43 2.91 3.90 -3.30
N ARG A 44 2.85 2.98 -4.28
CA ARG A 44 3.24 3.29 -5.66
C ARG A 44 2.14 4.01 -6.44
N HIS A 45 2.54 4.99 -7.25
CA HIS A 45 1.62 5.76 -8.10
C HIS A 45 1.01 4.94 -9.26
N ASP A 46 1.61 3.81 -9.63
CA ASP A 46 1.15 2.91 -10.70
C ASP A 46 0.46 1.66 -10.13
N CYS A 47 0.23 1.61 -8.81
CA CYS A 47 -0.46 0.50 -8.17
C CYS A 47 -1.88 0.39 -8.72
N PRO A 48 -2.29 -0.80 -9.23
CA PRO A 48 -3.64 -0.99 -9.71
C PRO A 48 -4.69 -0.63 -8.64
N LEU A 49 -5.75 0.08 -9.04
CA LEU A 49 -6.78 0.54 -8.10
C LEU A 49 -7.38 -0.62 -7.29
N ALA A 50 -7.66 -1.76 -7.92
CA ALA A 50 -8.18 -2.95 -7.21
C ALA A 50 -7.23 -3.42 -6.09
N THR A 51 -5.92 -3.34 -6.31
CA THR A 51 -4.91 -3.66 -5.30
C THR A 51 -4.95 -2.65 -4.15
N LEU A 52 -5.02 -1.34 -4.44
CA LEU A 52 -5.15 -0.30 -3.41
C LEU A 52 -6.40 -0.49 -2.56
N LEU A 53 -7.53 -0.83 -3.17
CA LEU A 53 -8.79 -1.08 -2.45
C LEU A 53 -8.66 -2.27 -1.50
N ASN A 54 -8.03 -3.36 -1.93
CA ASN A 54 -7.80 -4.52 -1.07
C ASN A 54 -6.88 -4.18 0.11
N LEU A 55 -5.78 -3.47 -0.16
CA LEU A 55 -4.82 -3.07 0.87
C LEU A 55 -5.41 -2.05 1.86
N ALA A 56 -6.35 -1.20 1.44
CA ALA A 56 -7.04 -0.23 2.31
C ALA A 56 -7.93 -0.91 3.38
N LEU A 57 -8.30 -2.17 3.18
CA LEU A 57 -9.15 -2.95 4.09
C LEU A 57 -8.35 -3.83 5.05
N GLU A 58 -7.01 -3.85 4.96
CA GLU A 58 -6.17 -4.64 5.86
C GLU A 58 -6.13 -4.08 7.28
N ASP A 59 -5.84 -4.95 8.25
CA ASP A 59 -5.65 -4.54 9.64
C ASP A 59 -4.27 -3.94 9.93
N ASP A 60 -3.27 -4.20 9.10
CA ASP A 60 -1.92 -3.67 9.31
C ASP A 60 -1.88 -2.17 9.00
N HIS A 61 -1.83 -1.37 10.06
CA HIS A 61 -1.80 0.09 9.95
C HIS A 61 -0.69 0.63 9.04
N ARG A 62 0.47 -0.03 8.92
CA ARG A 62 1.56 0.46 8.06
C ARG A 62 1.18 0.35 6.58
N VAL A 63 0.46 -0.71 6.23
CA VAL A 63 -0.09 -0.90 4.88
C VAL A 63 -1.16 0.16 4.60
N VAL A 64 -2.11 0.32 5.51
CA VAL A 64 -3.21 1.28 5.34
C VAL A 64 -2.70 2.74 5.32
N GLU A 65 -1.68 3.08 6.12
CA GLU A 65 -1.03 4.40 6.06
C GLU A 65 -0.38 4.67 4.70
N ALA A 66 0.32 3.68 4.14
CA ALA A 66 0.93 3.79 2.81
C ALA A 66 -0.13 4.00 1.72
N VAL A 67 -1.24 3.25 1.80
CA VAL A 67 -2.37 3.39 0.87
C VAL A 67 -3.06 4.76 1.03
N ALA A 68 -3.31 5.20 2.26
CA ALA A 68 -3.91 6.51 2.53
C ALA A 68 -3.06 7.65 1.96
N ALA A 69 -1.73 7.52 1.99
CA ALA A 69 -0.80 8.50 1.43
C ALA A 69 -0.73 8.45 -0.11
N ASN A 70 -1.22 7.39 -0.76
CA ASN A 70 -1.09 7.20 -2.20
C ASN A 70 -1.99 8.16 -3.00
N PRO A 71 -1.44 9.06 -3.85
CA PRO A 71 -2.21 10.07 -4.57
C PRO A 71 -3.33 9.50 -5.47
N MET A 72 -3.21 8.24 -5.90
CA MET A 72 -4.21 7.58 -6.75
C MET A 72 -5.44 7.08 -5.98
N LEU A 73 -5.40 7.09 -4.65
CA LEU A 73 -6.53 6.63 -3.85
C LEU A 73 -7.73 7.58 -4.03
N PRO A 74 -8.91 7.07 -4.44
CA PRO A 74 -10.11 7.89 -4.62
C PRO A 74 -10.61 8.53 -3.33
N GLU A 75 -11.21 9.72 -3.43
CA GLU A 75 -11.76 10.47 -2.29
C GLU A 75 -12.75 9.66 -1.46
N ARG A 76 -13.65 8.89 -2.08
CA ARG A 76 -14.58 8.01 -1.35
C ARG A 76 -13.88 7.05 -0.37
N ILE A 77 -12.69 6.56 -0.73
CA ILE A 77 -11.92 5.67 0.15
C ILE A 77 -11.19 6.49 1.22
N LEU A 78 -10.72 7.70 0.89
CA LEU A 78 -10.21 8.63 1.88
C LEU A 78 -11.26 9.00 2.92
N ASP A 79 -12.52 9.20 2.54
CA ASP A 79 -13.63 9.48 3.48
C ASP A 79 -13.77 8.34 4.50
N MET A 80 -13.78 7.10 4.02
CA MET A 80 -13.79 5.92 4.90
C MET A 80 -12.56 5.90 5.83
N LEU A 81 -11.37 6.20 5.30
CA LEU A 81 -10.14 6.23 6.09
C LEU A 81 -10.05 7.42 7.05
N ALA A 82 -10.80 8.50 6.82
CA ALA A 82 -10.89 9.66 7.70
C ALA A 82 -11.60 9.35 9.04
N GLU A 83 -12.31 8.22 9.10
CA GLU A 83 -12.96 7.65 10.29
C GLU A 83 -12.24 6.41 10.85
N HIS A 84 -11.12 6.00 10.24
CA HIS A 84 -10.39 4.79 10.61
C HIS A 84 -10.00 4.73 12.11
N LYS A 85 -9.94 3.54 12.70
CA LYS A 85 -9.61 3.35 14.14
C LYS A 85 -8.25 3.96 14.56
N ARG A 86 -7.28 3.94 13.66
CA ARG A 86 -5.92 4.47 13.89
C ARG A 86 -5.84 5.97 13.59
N ALA A 87 -5.34 6.75 14.55
CA ALA A 87 -5.23 8.21 14.44
C ALA A 87 -4.36 8.70 13.28
N SER A 88 -3.22 8.04 13.00
CA SER A 88 -2.32 8.37 11.89
C SER A 88 -3.01 8.21 10.53
N VAL A 89 -3.71 7.10 10.31
CA VAL A 89 -4.51 6.87 9.08
C VAL A 89 -5.56 7.97 8.92
N ARG A 90 -6.32 8.29 9.98
CA ARG A 90 -7.30 9.38 9.93
C ARG A 90 -6.64 10.71 9.56
N ALA A 91 -5.52 11.04 10.18
CA ALA A 91 -4.83 12.30 9.95
C ALA A 91 -4.36 12.43 8.49
N ILE A 92 -3.80 11.36 7.89
CA ILE A 92 -3.39 11.34 6.49
C ILE A 92 -4.59 11.55 5.57
N ALA A 93 -5.67 10.79 5.79
CA ALA A 93 -6.86 10.86 4.95
C ALA A 93 -7.54 12.24 5.02
N ARG A 94 -7.76 12.76 6.23
CA ARG A 94 -8.33 14.09 6.47
C ARG A 94 -7.49 15.20 5.83
N ARG A 95 -6.16 15.12 5.94
CA ARG A 95 -5.26 16.06 5.29
C ARG A 95 -5.42 16.04 3.77
N ARG A 96 -5.57 14.86 3.17
CA ARG A 96 -5.78 14.73 1.72
C ARG A 96 -7.14 15.21 1.25
N LEU A 97 -8.17 15.08 2.09
CA LEU A 97 -9.50 15.66 1.86
C LEU A 97 -9.56 17.16 2.16
N GLY A 98 -8.47 17.77 2.64
CA GLY A 98 -8.44 19.18 3.00
C GLY A 98 -9.25 19.53 4.25
N TYR A 99 -9.52 18.57 5.13
CA TYR A 99 -10.20 18.86 6.40
C TYR A 99 -9.36 19.80 7.25
N PRO A 100 -9.96 20.81 7.89
CA PRO A 100 -9.24 21.73 8.74
C PRO A 100 -8.61 20.96 9.91
N VAL A 101 -7.31 21.15 10.12
CA VAL A 101 -6.60 20.72 11.33
C VAL A 101 -7.05 21.64 12.46
N GLY A 102 -8.03 21.20 13.24
CA GLY A 102 -8.47 21.82 14.48
C GLY A 102 -7.60 21.41 15.66
#